data_AF-A0A7S0UHD3-F1
#
_entry.id   AF-A0A7S0UHD3-F1
#
_cell.length_a   1.000
_cell.length_b   1.000
_cell.length_c   1.000
_cell.angle_alpha   90.00
_cell.angle_beta   90.00
_cell.angle_gamma   90.00
#
_symmetry.space_group_name_H-M   'P 1'
#
loop_
_entity.id
_entity.type
_entity.pdbx_description
1 polymer ?
#
loop_
_entity_poly.entity_id
_entity_poly.type
_entity_poly.pdbx_seq_one_letter_code
_entity_poly.pdbx_strand_id
1 'polypeptide(L)'
;AVDHASRIAPNTYTYNCLIFCYTWSRLENKDDKALAVLEKMKGMAETNPYCRPDSTTYNAVMNCITKGNNPSAPFRVEAVMEEMVEVYKRKGEASVRPTNRSFNACVNAWARSKSKEAPQRILSWIRRFEDDFESGRTDAMPNKWTYNSYLQALAKQRTPSSADEAERVLKMMEEKSQSIRSNSCKPDVLTYTNVLHCIALSESDDSFQRAYAILSKMENGGGDVRPNVYTYNVLINVVAKSKLPGKAKIAIRLVHRMKEVAIRPITITYNNALNACAFSDRDFDDRKEVMQVATMILKEAQETSGANYISYSTYLRVVRFFVSDRLEQWRLMRETFRRCCEDGQLTENVLRQIRPALSTHQYGLLMREATDEKTGRWREEYTINAKRLKTKPLKRYNSVQFK
;
A
#
# COMPACT_ATOMS: atom_id res chain seq x y z
N ALA A 1 24.87 -12.72 58.14
CA ALA A 1 25.05 -12.11 56.81
C ALA A 1 23.69 -12.05 56.15
N VAL A 2 23.14 -10.84 55.98
CA VAL A 2 21.87 -10.63 55.28
C VAL A 2 22.13 -10.95 53.81
N ASP A 3 21.42 -11.95 53.29
CA ASP A 3 21.55 -12.41 51.91
C ASP A 3 21.13 -11.30 50.94
N HIS A 4 22.12 -10.54 50.46
CA HIS A 4 21.92 -9.44 49.53
C HIS A 4 21.46 -9.91 48.13
N ALA A 5 21.48 -11.22 47.83
CA ALA A 5 20.94 -11.76 46.57
C ALA A 5 19.40 -11.77 46.53
N SER A 6 18.74 -11.68 47.68
CA SER A 6 17.26 -11.67 47.80
C SER A 6 16.59 -10.34 47.42
N ARG A 7 17.34 -9.25 47.18
CA ARG A 7 16.77 -7.89 47.03
C ARG A 7 16.40 -7.46 45.62
N ILE A 8 16.77 -8.19 44.56
CA ILE A 8 16.39 -7.83 43.18
C ILE A 8 15.95 -9.09 42.41
N ALA A 9 14.84 -9.70 42.84
CA ALA A 9 14.20 -10.75 42.05
C ALA A 9 13.53 -10.12 40.81
N PRO A 10 13.68 -10.72 39.61
CA PRO A 10 12.95 -10.26 38.43
C PRO A 10 11.45 -10.39 38.66
N ASN A 11 10.68 -9.46 38.13
CA ASN A 11 9.22 -9.44 38.20
C ASN A 11 8.62 -9.25 36.78
N THR A 12 7.29 -9.21 36.68
CA THR A 12 6.57 -9.02 35.41
C THR A 12 7.06 -7.79 34.63
N TYR A 13 7.40 -6.69 35.32
CA TYR A 13 7.92 -5.49 34.66
C TYR A 13 9.31 -5.71 34.04
N THR A 14 10.23 -6.37 34.76
CA THR A 14 11.57 -6.70 34.26
C THR A 14 11.50 -7.52 32.98
N TYR A 15 10.65 -8.55 32.95
CA TYR A 15 10.49 -9.40 31.77
C TYR A 15 9.78 -8.69 30.63
N ASN A 16 8.76 -7.87 30.91
CA ASN A 16 8.08 -7.06 29.90
C ASN A 16 9.05 -6.07 29.22
N CYS A 17 9.96 -5.47 29.99
CA CYS A 17 11.02 -4.62 29.43
C CYS A 17 11.96 -5.41 28.51
N LEU A 18 12.35 -6.63 28.89
CA LEU A 18 13.19 -7.48 28.05
C LEU A 18 12.51 -7.84 26.72
N ILE A 19 11.23 -8.20 26.73
CA ILE A 19 10.43 -8.47 25.53
C ILE A 19 10.32 -7.21 24.66
N PHE A 20 10.12 -6.05 25.28
CA PHE A 20 10.10 -4.77 24.58
C PHE A 20 11.44 -4.46 23.91
N CYS A 21 12.57 -4.71 24.58
CA CYS A 21 13.90 -4.58 23.98
C CYS A 21 14.08 -5.49 22.75
N TYR A 22 13.62 -6.74 22.83
CA TYR A 22 13.65 -7.64 21.67
C TYR A 22 12.82 -7.13 20.49
N THR A 23 11.66 -6.52 20.76
CA THR A 23 10.77 -5.96 19.73
C THR A 23 11.49 -4.97 18.81
N TRP A 24 12.36 -4.14 19.38
CA TRP A 24 13.11 -3.09 18.68
C TRP A 24 14.54 -3.49 18.30
N SER A 25 14.97 -4.68 18.69
CA SER A 25 16.25 -5.22 18.27
C SER A 25 16.28 -5.57 16.78
N ARG A 26 17.48 -5.62 16.21
CA ARG A 26 17.74 -6.09 14.84
C ARG A 26 18.02 -7.61 14.77
N LEU A 27 17.71 -8.34 15.83
CA LEU A 27 17.92 -9.79 15.89
C LEU A 27 16.94 -10.51 14.97
N GLU A 28 17.43 -11.52 14.25
CA GLU A 28 16.60 -12.33 13.33
C GLU A 28 15.63 -13.24 14.09
N ASN A 29 16.04 -13.80 15.24
CA ASN A 29 15.26 -14.71 16.08
C ASN A 29 14.57 -14.03 17.27
N LYS A 30 14.19 -12.76 17.14
CA LYS A 30 13.58 -11.99 18.24
C LYS A 30 12.22 -12.52 18.69
N ASP A 31 11.48 -13.18 17.79
CA ASP A 31 10.22 -13.86 18.07
C ASP A 31 10.42 -15.09 18.96
N ASP A 32 11.41 -15.94 18.64
CA ASP A 32 11.77 -17.10 19.48
C ASP A 32 12.23 -16.66 20.87
N LYS A 33 13.04 -15.61 20.94
CA LYS A 33 13.51 -15.06 22.23
C LYS A 33 12.37 -14.50 23.07
N ALA A 34 11.41 -13.80 22.46
CA ALA A 34 10.25 -13.27 23.18
C ALA A 34 9.37 -14.41 23.74
N LEU A 35 9.16 -15.48 22.98
CA LEU A 35 8.42 -16.66 23.42
C LEU A 35 9.17 -17.43 24.52
N ALA A 36 10.49 -17.59 24.40
CA ALA A 36 11.30 -18.22 25.45
C ALA A 36 11.24 -17.44 26.77
N VAL A 37 11.17 -16.10 26.72
CA VAL A 37 10.95 -15.29 27.92
C VAL A 37 9.57 -15.54 28.52
N LEU A 38 8.53 -15.64 27.70
CA LEU A 38 7.17 -15.96 28.18
C LEU A 38 7.12 -17.33 28.87
N GLU A 39 7.71 -18.37 28.27
CA GLU A 39 7.78 -19.70 28.90
C GLU A 39 8.58 -19.68 30.21
N LYS A 40 9.69 -18.93 30.25
CA LYS A 40 10.47 -18.74 31.48
C LYS A 40 9.65 -18.05 32.57
N MET A 41 8.85 -17.05 32.23
CA MET A 41 7.96 -16.38 33.18
C MET A 41 6.91 -17.34 33.74
N LYS A 42 6.31 -18.20 32.90
CA LYS A 42 5.35 -19.21 33.33
C LYS A 42 5.96 -20.22 34.31
N GLY A 43 7.16 -20.74 34.03
CA GLY A 43 7.84 -21.64 34.95
C GLY A 43 8.21 -20.97 36.28
N MET A 44 8.65 -19.72 36.23
CA MET A 44 8.95 -18.94 37.44
C MET A 44 7.70 -18.53 38.24
N ALA A 45 6.53 -18.48 37.61
CA ALA A 45 5.28 -18.12 38.27
C ALA A 45 4.82 -19.14 39.32
N GLU A 46 5.31 -20.38 39.25
CA GLU A 46 5.06 -21.43 40.23
C GLU A 46 5.78 -21.16 41.56
N THR A 47 6.99 -20.60 41.49
CA THR A 47 7.84 -20.32 42.67
C THR A 47 7.78 -18.86 43.12
N ASN A 48 7.51 -17.93 42.20
CA ASN A 48 7.41 -16.50 42.47
C ASN A 48 6.16 -15.89 41.79
N PRO A 49 5.10 -15.58 42.55
CA PRO A 49 3.88 -14.97 42.03
C PRO A 49 4.09 -13.64 41.30
N TYR A 50 5.15 -12.89 41.62
CA TYR A 50 5.49 -11.60 40.98
C TYR A 50 6.05 -11.75 39.56
N CYS A 51 6.31 -12.97 39.10
CA CYS A 51 6.75 -13.28 37.74
C CYS A 51 5.59 -13.68 36.80
N ARG A 52 4.35 -13.73 37.30
CA ARG A 52 3.19 -14.17 36.52
C ARG A 52 3.00 -13.30 35.28
N PRO A 53 2.93 -13.90 34.07
CA PRO A 53 2.54 -13.18 32.87
C PRO A 53 1.18 -12.53 33.05
N ASP A 54 1.04 -11.30 32.56
CA ASP A 54 -0.22 -10.57 32.53
C ASP A 54 -0.61 -10.24 31.08
N SER A 55 -1.74 -9.59 30.90
CA SER A 55 -2.17 -9.13 29.58
C SER A 55 -1.13 -8.24 28.87
N THR A 56 -0.31 -7.49 29.61
CA THR A 56 0.78 -6.69 29.03
C THR A 56 1.90 -7.58 28.48
N THR A 57 2.27 -8.65 29.20
CA THR A 57 3.25 -9.63 28.76
C THR A 57 2.82 -10.29 27.45
N TYR A 58 1.61 -10.86 27.39
CA TYR A 58 1.08 -11.50 26.18
C TYR A 58 1.03 -10.52 25.00
N ASN A 59 0.57 -9.28 25.23
CA ASN A 59 0.55 -8.23 24.20
C ASN A 59 1.95 -7.86 23.69
N ALA A 60 2.95 -7.77 24.59
CA ALA A 60 4.32 -7.47 24.23
C ALA A 60 4.94 -8.57 23.35
N VAL A 61 4.68 -9.84 23.68
CA VAL A 61 5.13 -10.99 22.88
C VAL A 61 4.49 -10.98 21.50
N MET A 62 3.16 -10.85 21.42
CA MET A 62 2.44 -10.80 20.14
C MET A 62 2.94 -9.65 19.24
N ASN A 63 3.19 -8.47 19.81
CA ASN A 63 3.76 -7.34 19.08
C ASN A 63 5.20 -7.60 18.61
N CYS A 64 6.04 -8.26 19.44
CA CYS A 64 7.38 -8.67 19.05
C CYS A 64 7.35 -9.60 17.83
N ILE A 65 6.49 -10.62 17.86
CA ILE A 65 6.30 -11.58 16.76
C ILE A 65 5.79 -10.87 15.50
N THR A 66 4.81 -9.98 15.63
CA THR A 66 4.21 -9.22 14.50
C THR A 66 5.21 -8.29 13.81
N LYS A 67 6.18 -7.75 14.57
CA LYS A 67 7.29 -6.95 14.05
C LYS A 67 8.48 -7.79 13.60
N GLY A 68 8.45 -9.10 13.82
CA GLY A 68 9.38 -10.06 13.23
C GLY A 68 9.19 -10.19 11.72
N ASN A 69 10.21 -10.69 11.03
CA ASN A 69 10.14 -10.97 9.59
C ASN A 69 9.79 -12.44 9.29
N ASN A 70 9.15 -13.13 10.25
CA ASN A 70 8.84 -14.55 10.16
C ASN A 70 7.52 -14.76 9.40
N PRO A 71 7.48 -15.55 8.30
CA PRO A 71 6.25 -15.87 7.59
C PRO A 71 5.17 -16.55 8.45
N SER A 72 5.58 -17.31 9.47
CA SER A 72 4.69 -18.00 10.40
C SER A 72 4.22 -17.13 11.58
N ALA A 73 4.63 -15.86 11.61
CA ALA A 73 4.22 -14.89 12.64
C ALA A 73 2.71 -14.88 12.96
N PRO A 74 1.77 -14.83 11.99
CA PRO A 74 0.33 -14.79 12.30
C PRO A 74 -0.14 -16.03 13.07
N PHE A 75 0.33 -17.23 12.70
CA PHE A 75 -0.02 -18.47 13.39
C PHE A 75 0.54 -18.52 14.82
N ARG A 76 1.77 -18.03 15.01
CA ARG A 76 2.38 -17.94 16.35
C ARG A 76 1.64 -16.94 17.23
N VAL A 77 1.25 -15.79 16.69
CA VAL A 77 0.44 -14.79 17.42
C VAL A 77 -0.93 -15.36 17.77
N GLU A 78 -1.57 -16.07 16.85
CA GLU A 78 -2.86 -16.73 17.09
C GLU A 78 -2.75 -17.78 18.21
N ALA A 79 -1.71 -18.62 18.20
CA ALA A 79 -1.48 -19.60 19.27
C ALA A 79 -1.29 -18.94 20.65
N VAL A 80 -0.52 -17.85 20.73
CA VAL A 80 -0.35 -17.06 21.97
C VAL A 80 -1.67 -16.45 22.43
N MET A 81 -2.50 -15.98 21.50
CA MET A 81 -3.84 -15.43 21.81
C MET A 81 -4.79 -16.51 22.31
N GLU A 82 -4.81 -17.70 21.69
CA GLU A 82 -5.63 -18.83 22.14
C GLU A 82 -5.22 -19.32 23.52
N GLU A 83 -3.91 -19.39 23.79
CA GLU A 83 -3.39 -19.72 25.10
C GLU A 83 -3.83 -18.69 26.16
N MET A 84 -3.72 -17.39 25.85
CA MET A 84 -4.17 -16.31 26.74
C MET A 84 -5.67 -16.42 27.07
N VAL A 85 -6.51 -16.73 26.07
CA VAL A 85 -7.95 -16.95 26.25
C VAL A 85 -8.22 -18.17 27.13
N GLU A 86 -7.47 -19.25 26.93
CA GLU A 86 -7.64 -20.50 27.68
C GLU A 86 -7.26 -20.35 29.15
N VAL A 87 -6.14 -19.68 29.45
CA VAL A 87 -5.71 -19.40 30.83
C VAL A 87 -6.76 -18.55 31.53
N TYR A 88 -7.29 -17.52 30.87
CA TYR A 88 -8.36 -16.69 31.43
C TYR A 88 -9.63 -17.51 31.72
N LYS A 89 -10.11 -18.33 30.77
CA LYS A 89 -11.35 -19.11 30.92
C LYS A 89 -11.24 -20.24 31.95
N ARG A 90 -10.14 -21.00 31.98
CA ARG A 90 -9.97 -22.14 32.89
C ARG A 90 -9.56 -21.73 34.30
N LYS A 91 -8.61 -20.80 34.43
CA LYS A 91 -8.04 -20.43 35.73
C LYS A 91 -8.76 -19.24 36.38
N GLY A 92 -9.60 -18.52 35.64
CA GLY A 92 -10.30 -17.33 36.14
C GLY A 92 -9.35 -16.17 36.49
N GLU A 93 -8.11 -16.19 35.99
CA GLU A 93 -7.10 -15.19 36.32
C GLU A 93 -7.40 -13.87 35.58
N ALA A 94 -7.92 -12.88 36.31
CA ALA A 94 -8.26 -11.57 35.74
C ALA A 94 -7.05 -10.81 35.17
N SER A 95 -5.82 -11.11 35.61
CA SER A 95 -4.58 -10.46 35.16
C SER A 95 -4.24 -10.76 33.69
N VAL A 96 -4.63 -11.94 33.18
CA VAL A 96 -4.38 -12.38 31.79
C VAL A 96 -5.59 -12.19 30.89
N ARG A 97 -6.61 -11.44 31.34
CA ARG A 97 -7.82 -11.17 30.57
C ARG A 97 -7.48 -10.54 29.21
N PRO A 98 -7.93 -11.12 28.08
CA PRO A 98 -7.77 -10.52 26.75
C PRO A 98 -8.44 -9.15 26.66
N THR A 99 -7.71 -8.16 26.14
CA THR A 99 -8.18 -6.77 26.00
C THR A 99 -8.24 -6.38 24.53
N ASN A 100 -8.89 -5.26 24.19
CA ASN A 100 -8.82 -4.63 22.86
C ASN A 100 -7.40 -4.63 22.24
N ARG A 101 -6.34 -4.44 23.04
CA ARG A 101 -4.95 -4.47 22.55
C ARG A 101 -4.51 -5.87 22.09
N SER A 102 -4.94 -6.91 22.79
CA SER A 102 -4.65 -8.32 22.51
C SER A 102 -5.27 -8.74 21.18
N PHE A 103 -6.57 -8.48 21.01
CA PHE A 103 -7.28 -8.75 19.76
C PHE A 103 -6.70 -7.97 18.59
N ASN A 104 -6.40 -6.69 18.82
CA ASN A 104 -5.81 -5.85 17.80
C ASN A 104 -4.42 -6.37 17.36
N ALA A 105 -3.57 -6.80 18.29
CA ALA A 105 -2.29 -7.43 17.96
C ALA A 105 -2.48 -8.66 17.05
N CYS A 106 -3.43 -9.54 17.38
CA CYS A 106 -3.74 -10.73 16.58
C CYS A 106 -4.26 -10.38 15.17
N VAL A 107 -5.25 -9.48 15.07
CA VAL A 107 -5.83 -9.07 13.80
C VAL A 107 -4.80 -8.38 12.90
N ASN A 108 -3.93 -7.53 13.46
CA ASN A 108 -2.88 -6.87 12.69
C ASN A 108 -1.77 -7.83 12.24
N ALA A 109 -1.46 -8.88 13.02
CA ALA A 109 -0.54 -9.92 12.58
C ALA A 109 -1.07 -10.62 11.32
N TRP A 110 -2.35 -11.00 11.31
CA TRP A 110 -3.03 -11.55 10.14
C TRP A 110 -3.12 -10.55 8.98
N ALA A 111 -3.49 -9.29 9.25
CA ALA A 111 -3.62 -8.26 8.22
C ALA A 111 -2.29 -7.95 7.53
N ARG A 112 -1.17 -8.07 8.24
CA ARG A 112 0.19 -7.90 7.69
C ARG A 112 0.65 -9.12 6.88
N SER A 113 0.13 -10.30 7.17
CA SER A 113 0.47 -11.53 6.46
C SER A 113 0.12 -11.48 4.96
N LYS A 114 0.66 -12.44 4.21
CA LYS A 114 0.32 -12.70 2.79
C LYS A 114 -0.52 -13.97 2.64
N SER A 115 -0.99 -14.56 3.75
CA SER A 115 -1.76 -15.79 3.75
C SER A 115 -3.15 -15.55 3.14
N LYS A 116 -3.68 -16.56 2.44
CA LYS A 116 -5.02 -16.50 1.84
C LYS A 116 -6.13 -16.69 2.87
N GLU A 117 -5.79 -17.31 3.99
CA GLU A 117 -6.65 -17.60 5.14
C GLU A 117 -6.85 -16.36 6.03
N ALA A 118 -6.05 -15.30 5.84
CA ALA A 118 -6.05 -14.13 6.71
C ALA A 118 -7.43 -13.48 6.87
N PRO A 119 -8.25 -13.25 5.82
CA PRO A 119 -9.58 -12.69 5.99
C PRO A 119 -10.51 -13.60 6.80
N GLN A 120 -10.53 -14.92 6.55
CA GLN A 120 -11.39 -15.85 7.28
C GLN A 120 -11.00 -15.92 8.76
N ARG A 121 -9.70 -15.94 9.05
CA ARG A 121 -9.16 -15.95 10.42
C ARG A 121 -9.52 -14.66 11.16
N ILE A 122 -9.29 -13.49 10.56
CA ILE A 122 -9.67 -12.20 11.15
C ILE A 122 -11.19 -12.17 11.43
N LEU A 123 -12.01 -12.61 10.48
CA LEU A 123 -13.47 -12.63 10.66
C LEU A 123 -13.91 -13.54 11.82
N SER A 124 -13.28 -14.72 11.98
CA SER A 124 -13.58 -15.58 13.13
C SER A 124 -13.24 -14.93 14.47
N TRP A 125 -12.15 -14.16 14.53
CA TRP A 125 -11.78 -13.39 15.73
C TRP A 125 -12.72 -12.22 15.97
N ILE A 126 -13.18 -11.52 14.92
CA ILE A 126 -14.17 -10.46 15.04
C ILE A 126 -15.48 -11.01 15.62
N ARG A 127 -15.99 -12.14 15.11
CA ARG A 127 -17.23 -12.76 15.63
C ARG A 127 -17.12 -13.14 17.10
N ARG A 128 -16.03 -13.84 17.47
CA ARG A 128 -15.75 -14.18 18.88
C ARG A 128 -15.74 -12.93 19.77
N PHE A 129 -15.21 -11.82 19.26
CA PHE A 129 -15.12 -10.56 19.99
C PHE A 129 -16.47 -9.85 20.11
N GLU A 130 -17.32 -9.95 19.09
CA GLU A 130 -18.70 -9.47 19.13
C GLU A 130 -19.54 -10.28 20.15
N ASP A 131 -19.42 -11.61 20.15
CA ASP A 131 -20.07 -12.49 21.13
C ASP A 131 -19.66 -12.13 22.58
N ASP A 132 -18.37 -11.83 22.77
CA ASP A 132 -17.82 -11.42 24.06
C ASP A 132 -18.41 -10.08 24.53
N PHE A 133 -18.56 -9.12 23.62
CA PHE A 133 -19.17 -7.82 23.88
C PHE A 133 -20.64 -7.95 24.25
N GLU A 134 -21.40 -8.75 23.51
CA GLU A 134 -22.82 -9.04 23.77
C GLU A 134 -23.03 -9.76 25.10
N SER A 135 -22.07 -10.58 25.52
CA SER A 135 -22.04 -11.22 26.84
C SER A 135 -21.72 -10.26 28.00
N GLY A 136 -21.59 -8.96 27.74
CA GLY A 136 -21.39 -7.91 28.76
C GLY A 136 -19.95 -7.44 28.93
N ARG A 137 -19.00 -7.87 28.08
CA ARG A 137 -17.60 -7.39 28.12
C ARG A 137 -17.42 -6.11 27.32
N THR A 138 -17.57 -4.97 27.97
CA THR A 138 -17.44 -3.64 27.34
C THR A 138 -16.00 -3.28 26.95
N ASP A 139 -14.99 -3.95 27.51
CA ASP A 139 -13.57 -3.82 27.15
C ASP A 139 -13.20 -4.57 25.86
N ALA A 140 -14.15 -5.31 25.30
CA ALA A 140 -14.01 -6.21 24.17
C ALA A 140 -14.79 -5.74 22.92
N MET A 141 -14.72 -4.45 22.57
CA MET A 141 -15.52 -3.89 21.48
C MET A 141 -14.70 -3.75 20.18
N PRO A 142 -15.11 -4.38 19.05
CA PRO A 142 -14.52 -4.10 17.74
C PRO A 142 -14.56 -2.59 17.46
N ASN A 143 -13.52 -2.07 16.84
CA ASN A 143 -13.46 -0.66 16.49
C ASN A 143 -13.01 -0.48 15.03
N LYS A 144 -12.95 0.77 14.57
CA LYS A 144 -12.50 1.10 13.22
C LYS A 144 -11.15 0.48 12.84
N TRP A 145 -10.24 0.29 13.79
CA TRP A 145 -8.93 -0.28 13.53
C TRP A 145 -9.02 -1.79 13.24
N THR A 146 -9.88 -2.50 13.95
CA THR A 146 -10.18 -3.92 13.71
C THR A 146 -10.72 -4.14 12.29
N TYR A 147 -11.75 -3.36 11.91
CA TYR A 147 -12.34 -3.48 10.57
C TYR A 147 -11.42 -2.94 9.46
N ASN A 148 -10.67 -1.86 9.69
CA ASN A 148 -9.68 -1.38 8.72
C ASN A 148 -8.58 -2.42 8.46
N SER A 149 -8.16 -3.16 9.49
CA SER A 149 -7.20 -4.27 9.35
C SER A 149 -7.81 -5.44 8.56
N TYR A 150 -9.10 -5.73 8.77
CA TYR A 150 -9.82 -6.72 7.97
C TYR A 150 -9.91 -6.31 6.49
N LEU A 151 -10.31 -5.07 6.21
CA LEU A 151 -10.36 -4.51 4.86
C LEU A 151 -8.97 -4.51 4.18
N GLN A 152 -7.90 -4.23 4.93
CA GLN A 152 -6.53 -4.34 4.42
C GLN A 152 -6.17 -5.79 4.03
N ALA A 153 -6.60 -6.77 4.82
CA ALA A 153 -6.39 -8.19 4.52
C ALA A 153 -7.18 -8.62 3.28
N LEU A 154 -8.43 -8.16 3.14
CA LEU A 154 -9.27 -8.38 1.95
C LEU A 154 -8.62 -7.81 0.69
N ALA A 155 -8.14 -6.56 0.74
CA ALA A 155 -7.49 -5.92 -0.40
C ALA A 155 -6.26 -6.69 -0.92
N LYS A 156 -5.56 -7.41 -0.04
CA LYS A 156 -4.40 -8.23 -0.43
C LYS A 156 -4.77 -9.51 -1.17
N GLN A 157 -6.01 -9.99 -1.07
CA GLN A 157 -6.44 -11.23 -1.74
C GLN A 157 -6.59 -11.05 -3.25
N ARG A 158 -6.91 -9.84 -3.73
CA ARG A 158 -7.11 -9.52 -5.17
C ARG A 158 -8.15 -10.42 -5.84
N THR A 159 -9.26 -10.66 -5.15
CA THR A 159 -10.38 -11.45 -5.69
C THR A 159 -11.63 -10.59 -5.85
N PRO A 160 -12.52 -10.86 -6.83
CA PRO A 160 -13.79 -10.14 -6.95
C PRO A 160 -14.63 -10.20 -5.67
N SER A 161 -14.70 -11.39 -5.06
CA SER A 161 -15.39 -11.60 -3.79
C SER A 161 -14.86 -10.70 -2.65
N SER A 162 -13.58 -10.30 -2.69
CA SER A 162 -13.02 -9.39 -1.67
C SER A 162 -13.58 -7.97 -1.76
N ALA A 163 -13.94 -7.49 -2.96
CA ALA A 163 -14.58 -6.18 -3.12
C ALA A 163 -16.02 -6.22 -2.59
N ASP A 164 -16.77 -7.28 -2.87
CA ASP A 164 -18.15 -7.43 -2.39
C ASP A 164 -18.21 -7.56 -0.86
N GLU A 165 -17.25 -8.26 -0.28
CA GLU A 165 -17.09 -8.33 1.17
C GLU A 165 -16.70 -6.97 1.76
N ALA A 166 -15.78 -6.24 1.13
CA ALA A 166 -15.35 -4.93 1.61
C ALA A 166 -16.50 -3.91 1.64
N GLU A 167 -17.37 -3.92 0.63
CA GLU A 167 -18.58 -3.08 0.60
C GLU A 167 -19.60 -3.50 1.67
N ARG A 168 -19.78 -4.81 1.90
CA ARG A 168 -20.63 -5.32 2.99
C ARG A 168 -20.13 -4.87 4.37
N VAL A 169 -18.81 -4.95 4.60
CA VAL A 169 -18.17 -4.46 5.84
C VAL A 169 -18.38 -2.96 6.01
N LEU A 170 -18.20 -2.17 4.95
CA LEU A 170 -18.42 -0.73 5.00
C LEU A 170 -19.87 -0.39 5.38
N LYS A 171 -20.85 -1.03 4.74
CA LYS A 171 -22.28 -0.82 5.05
C LYS A 171 -22.58 -1.18 6.50
N MET A 172 -22.07 -2.32 6.98
CA MET A 172 -22.22 -2.72 8.38
C MET A 172 -21.58 -1.71 9.34
N MET A 173 -20.40 -1.17 9.03
CA MET A 173 -19.76 -0.15 9.87
C MET A 173 -20.58 1.15 9.92
N GLU A 174 -21.18 1.56 8.81
CA GLU A 174 -22.06 2.74 8.76
C GLU A 174 -23.34 2.51 9.58
N GLU A 175 -24.00 1.36 9.44
CA GLU A 175 -25.17 0.98 10.24
C GLU A 175 -24.84 0.93 11.73
N LYS A 176 -23.73 0.29 12.11
CA LYS A 176 -23.28 0.25 13.50
C LYS A 176 -22.95 1.64 14.05
N SER A 177 -22.42 2.55 13.23
CA SER A 177 -22.08 3.91 13.67
C SER A 177 -23.29 4.78 14.03
N GLN A 178 -24.49 4.43 13.55
CA GLN A 178 -25.73 5.13 13.91
C GLN A 178 -26.22 4.76 15.32
N SER A 179 -25.77 3.64 15.87
CA SER A 179 -26.08 3.25 17.25
C SER A 179 -25.20 4.00 18.25
N ILE A 180 -25.80 4.61 19.27
CA ILE A 180 -25.13 5.41 20.31
C ILE A 180 -24.01 4.62 21.02
N ARG A 181 -24.10 3.28 21.05
CA ARG A 181 -23.11 2.41 21.70
C ARG A 181 -21.86 2.13 20.86
N SER A 182 -21.84 2.47 19.57
CA SER A 182 -20.84 1.98 18.60
C SER A 182 -20.18 3.09 17.77
N ASN A 183 -20.06 4.31 18.32
CA ASN A 183 -19.35 5.41 17.66
C ASN A 183 -17.87 5.09 17.34
N SER A 184 -17.27 4.11 18.02
CA SER A 184 -15.93 3.57 17.73
C SER A 184 -15.78 2.92 16.35
N CYS A 185 -16.90 2.58 15.70
CA CYS A 185 -16.97 1.91 14.40
C CYS A 185 -17.26 2.86 13.23
N LYS A 186 -17.38 4.17 13.47
CA LYS A 186 -17.61 5.16 12.42
C LYS A 186 -16.51 5.06 11.35
N PRO A 187 -16.88 4.80 10.07
CA PRO A 187 -15.92 4.78 8.97
C PRO A 187 -15.12 6.08 8.89
N ASP A 188 -13.83 5.96 8.57
CA ASP A 188 -12.97 7.10 8.30
C ASP A 188 -12.39 7.03 6.88
N VAL A 189 -11.56 8.01 6.52
CA VAL A 189 -10.93 8.08 5.19
C VAL A 189 -10.16 6.80 4.87
N LEU A 190 -9.55 6.16 5.87
CA LEU A 190 -8.82 4.90 5.68
C LEU A 190 -9.78 3.75 5.35
N THR A 191 -10.95 3.69 6.00
CA THR A 191 -12.00 2.69 5.70
C THR A 191 -12.41 2.77 4.23
N TYR A 192 -12.82 3.95 3.76
CA TYR A 192 -13.23 4.12 2.36
C TYR A 192 -12.07 3.87 1.38
N THR A 193 -10.85 4.29 1.72
CA THR A 193 -9.67 4.06 0.87
C THR A 193 -9.35 2.57 0.74
N ASN A 194 -9.49 1.78 1.81
CA ASN A 194 -9.28 0.32 1.75
C ASN A 194 -10.34 -0.38 0.91
N VAL A 195 -11.61 0.04 0.99
CA VAL A 195 -12.70 -0.49 0.15
C VAL A 195 -12.42 -0.18 -1.32
N LEU A 196 -12.06 1.07 -1.64
CA LEU A 196 -11.65 1.47 -2.99
C LEU A 196 -10.46 0.66 -3.50
N HIS A 197 -9.51 0.33 -2.63
CA HIS A 197 -8.38 -0.52 -3.01
C HIS A 197 -8.78 -1.97 -3.29
N CYS A 198 -9.77 -2.52 -2.55
CA CYS A 198 -10.36 -3.83 -2.87
C CYS A 198 -11.01 -3.81 -4.25
N ILE A 199 -11.82 -2.78 -4.54
CA ILE A 199 -12.47 -2.58 -5.85
C ILE A 199 -11.41 -2.41 -6.97
N ALA A 200 -10.32 -1.71 -6.71
CA ALA A 200 -9.26 -1.52 -7.70
C ALA A 200 -8.44 -2.79 -8.01
N LEU A 201 -8.54 -3.81 -7.15
CA LEU A 201 -7.84 -5.07 -7.27
C LEU A 201 -8.76 -6.24 -7.63
N SER A 202 -10.08 -6.04 -7.71
CA SER A 202 -11.04 -7.07 -8.12
C SER A 202 -11.01 -7.38 -9.62
N GLU A 203 -10.46 -6.46 -10.44
CA GLU A 203 -10.44 -6.53 -11.91
C GLU A 203 -11.84 -6.77 -12.54
N SER A 204 -12.91 -6.40 -11.83
CA SER A 204 -14.28 -6.50 -12.33
C SER A 204 -14.62 -5.36 -13.29
N ASP A 205 -15.48 -5.62 -14.28
CA ASP A 205 -15.86 -4.62 -15.30
C ASP A 205 -16.68 -3.46 -14.71
N ASP A 206 -17.36 -3.69 -13.58
CA ASP A 206 -18.13 -2.69 -12.81
C ASP A 206 -17.31 -1.92 -11.76
N SER A 207 -16.00 -2.19 -11.67
CA SER A 207 -15.12 -1.63 -10.64
C SER A 207 -15.10 -0.09 -10.64
N PHE A 208 -15.18 0.54 -11.81
CA PHE A 208 -15.23 1.99 -11.90
C PHE A 208 -16.54 2.56 -11.34
N GLN A 209 -17.68 1.97 -11.69
CA GLN A 209 -19.00 2.41 -11.24
C GLN A 209 -19.09 2.32 -9.71
N ARG A 210 -18.63 1.21 -9.14
CA ARG A 210 -18.54 0.99 -7.69
C ARG A 210 -17.62 2.01 -7.02
N ALA A 211 -16.40 2.18 -7.54
CA ALA A 211 -15.45 3.14 -6.99
C ALA A 211 -15.96 4.59 -7.06
N TYR A 212 -16.65 4.95 -8.14
CA TYR A 212 -17.25 6.28 -8.33
C TYR A 212 -18.44 6.51 -7.40
N ALA A 213 -19.25 5.49 -7.11
CA ALA A 213 -20.32 5.56 -6.12
C ALA A 213 -19.76 5.85 -4.72
N ILE A 214 -18.65 5.21 -4.34
CA ILE A 214 -17.96 5.49 -3.07
C ILE A 214 -17.41 6.92 -3.02
N LEU A 215 -16.77 7.40 -4.09
CA LEU A 215 -16.31 8.80 -4.14
C LEU A 215 -17.48 9.78 -3.98
N SER A 216 -18.57 9.56 -4.72
CA SER A 216 -19.77 10.41 -4.67
C SER A 216 -20.38 10.41 -3.27
N LYS A 217 -20.36 9.26 -2.58
CA LYS A 217 -20.81 9.16 -1.19
C LYS A 217 -19.93 9.97 -0.22
N MET A 218 -18.61 9.94 -0.39
CA MET A 218 -17.69 10.76 0.42
C MET A 218 -17.85 12.26 0.14
N GLU A 219 -18.17 12.65 -1.09
CA GLU A 219 -18.40 14.07 -1.43
C GLU A 219 -19.75 14.60 -0.94
N ASN A 220 -20.81 13.79 -1.05
CA ASN A 220 -22.17 14.19 -0.70
C ASN A 220 -22.52 13.95 0.78
N GLY A 221 -21.68 13.22 1.53
CA GLY A 221 -21.95 12.73 2.89
C GLY A 221 -21.94 13.77 4.02
N GLY A 222 -22.14 15.05 3.75
CA GLY A 222 -22.38 16.06 4.80
C GLY A 222 -21.18 16.43 5.68
N GLY A 223 -19.96 15.99 5.37
CA GLY A 223 -18.71 16.58 5.88
C GLY A 223 -17.90 15.78 6.89
N ASP A 224 -18.39 14.65 7.41
CA ASP A 224 -17.64 13.84 8.39
C ASP A 224 -16.40 13.16 7.81
N VAL A 225 -16.46 12.76 6.54
CA VAL A 225 -15.36 12.11 5.84
C VAL A 225 -15.27 12.69 4.44
N ARG A 226 -14.14 13.34 4.11
CA ARG A 226 -13.90 13.93 2.79
C ARG A 226 -12.88 13.12 1.99
N PRO A 227 -13.02 13.05 0.65
CA PRO A 227 -11.99 12.49 -0.20
C PRO A 227 -10.65 13.20 0.00
N ASN A 228 -9.56 12.47 -0.22
CA ASN A 228 -8.22 13.06 -0.25
C ASN A 228 -7.47 12.64 -1.52
N VAL A 229 -6.20 13.03 -1.60
CA VAL A 229 -5.30 12.68 -2.72
C VAL A 229 -5.26 11.17 -2.99
N TYR A 230 -5.28 10.34 -1.95
CA TYR A 230 -5.25 8.88 -2.09
C TYR A 230 -6.55 8.35 -2.68
N THR A 231 -7.70 8.85 -2.24
CA THR A 231 -9.03 8.49 -2.78
C THR A 231 -9.07 8.69 -4.30
N TYR A 232 -8.72 9.90 -4.77
CA TYR A 232 -8.69 10.22 -6.20
C TYR A 232 -7.66 9.39 -6.98
N ASN A 233 -6.46 9.20 -6.41
CA ASN A 233 -5.42 8.39 -7.07
C ASN A 233 -5.86 6.93 -7.27
N VAL A 234 -6.60 6.35 -6.33
CA VAL A 234 -7.15 5.00 -6.48
C VAL A 234 -8.18 4.98 -7.62
N LEU A 235 -9.12 5.92 -7.68
CA LEU A 235 -10.10 5.97 -8.77
C LEU A 235 -9.46 6.14 -10.16
N ILE A 236 -8.49 7.04 -10.30
CA ILE A 236 -7.80 7.23 -11.59
C ILE A 236 -7.06 5.95 -11.99
N ASN A 237 -6.50 5.22 -11.03
CA ASN A 237 -5.87 3.93 -11.28
C ASN A 237 -6.89 2.83 -11.67
N VAL A 238 -8.10 2.84 -11.09
CA VAL A 238 -9.20 1.95 -11.51
C VAL A 238 -9.53 2.21 -12.98
N VAL A 239 -9.71 3.48 -13.37
CA VAL A 239 -9.96 3.86 -14.77
C VAL A 239 -8.86 3.33 -15.68
N ALA A 240 -7.59 3.53 -15.30
CA ALA A 240 -6.45 3.09 -16.10
C ALA A 240 -6.38 1.56 -16.33
N LYS A 241 -6.88 0.76 -15.39
CA LYS A 241 -6.90 -0.70 -15.47
C LYS A 241 -8.20 -1.28 -16.02
N SER A 242 -9.29 -0.52 -16.00
CA SER A 242 -10.59 -0.94 -16.51
C SER A 242 -10.55 -1.17 -18.03
N LYS A 243 -11.58 -1.82 -18.58
CA LYS A 243 -11.80 -1.94 -20.03
C LYS A 243 -12.74 -0.88 -20.59
N LEU A 244 -13.03 0.17 -19.83
CA LEU A 244 -13.94 1.23 -20.25
C LEU A 244 -13.43 1.96 -21.49
N PRO A 245 -14.32 2.36 -22.41
CA PRO A 245 -13.96 3.33 -23.44
C PRO A 245 -13.77 4.73 -22.82
N GLY A 246 -13.00 5.59 -23.49
CA GLY A 246 -12.80 6.98 -23.10
C GLY A 246 -11.97 7.17 -21.83
N LYS A 247 -11.10 6.22 -21.47
CA LYS A 247 -10.32 6.24 -20.21
C LYS A 247 -9.55 7.55 -20.02
N ALA A 248 -8.91 8.05 -21.08
CA ALA A 248 -8.20 9.32 -21.06
C ALA A 248 -9.09 10.49 -20.60
N LYS A 249 -10.30 10.59 -21.17
CA LYS A 249 -11.28 11.63 -20.87
C LYS A 249 -11.82 11.52 -19.43
N ILE A 250 -12.08 10.29 -18.97
CA ILE A 250 -12.53 10.05 -17.60
C ILE A 250 -11.42 10.43 -16.61
N ALA A 251 -10.18 9.99 -16.87
CA ALA A 251 -9.05 10.26 -16.00
C ALA A 251 -8.79 11.76 -15.83
N ILE A 252 -8.82 12.53 -16.92
CA ILE A 252 -8.60 13.98 -16.83
C ILE A 252 -9.75 14.71 -16.14
N ARG A 253 -11.00 14.28 -16.33
CA ARG A 253 -12.15 14.80 -15.58
C ARG A 253 -12.00 14.59 -14.06
N LEU A 254 -11.50 13.42 -13.64
CA LEU A 254 -11.22 13.17 -12.22
C LEU A 254 -10.10 14.07 -11.69
N VAL A 255 -9.07 14.36 -12.49
CA VAL A 255 -8.01 15.31 -12.12
C VAL A 255 -8.57 16.74 -11.99
N HIS A 256 -9.45 17.17 -12.88
CA HIS A 256 -10.11 18.48 -12.77
C HIS A 256 -11.02 18.56 -11.55
N ARG A 257 -11.86 17.55 -11.31
CA ARG A 257 -12.71 17.48 -10.11
C ARG A 257 -11.88 17.53 -8.82
N MET A 258 -10.75 16.83 -8.78
CA MET A 258 -9.81 16.87 -7.64
C MET A 258 -9.37 18.31 -7.34
N LYS A 259 -9.10 19.12 -8.37
CA LYS A 259 -8.76 20.55 -8.20
C LYS A 259 -9.96 21.39 -7.77
N GLU A 260 -11.14 21.13 -8.31
CA GLU A 260 -12.39 21.84 -7.95
C GLU A 260 -12.71 21.69 -6.46
N VAL A 261 -12.43 20.52 -5.88
CA VAL A 261 -12.56 20.28 -4.44
C VAL A 261 -11.31 20.71 -3.63
N ALA A 262 -10.45 21.53 -4.23
CA ALA A 262 -9.21 22.08 -3.64
C ALA A 262 -8.18 21.03 -3.18
N ILE A 263 -8.17 19.85 -3.80
CA ILE A 263 -7.16 18.82 -3.57
C ILE A 263 -6.08 18.94 -4.65
N ARG A 264 -4.84 19.22 -4.27
CA ARG A 264 -3.73 19.39 -5.21
C ARG A 264 -3.27 18.04 -5.81
N PRO A 265 -3.28 17.87 -7.14
CA PRO A 265 -2.68 16.70 -7.78
C PRO A 265 -1.18 16.57 -7.49
N ILE A 266 -0.70 15.33 -7.39
CA ILE A 266 0.72 15.01 -7.19
C ILE A 266 1.22 14.14 -8.34
N THR A 267 2.53 13.88 -8.39
CA THR A 267 3.17 13.06 -9.44
C THR A 267 2.47 11.70 -9.66
N ILE A 268 2.01 11.05 -8.57
CA ILE A 268 1.25 9.78 -8.66
C ILE A 268 -0.08 9.97 -9.39
N THR A 269 -0.77 11.09 -9.18
CA THR A 269 -2.04 11.43 -9.85
C THR A 269 -1.85 11.50 -11.37
N TYR A 270 -0.86 12.27 -11.82
CA TYR A 270 -0.57 12.40 -13.24
C TYR A 270 -0.04 11.10 -13.86
N ASN A 271 0.75 10.31 -13.13
CA ASN A 271 1.20 9.00 -13.60
C ASN A 271 0.03 8.05 -13.82
N ASN A 272 -0.95 8.02 -12.91
CA ASN A 272 -2.15 7.21 -13.08
C ASN A 272 -3.00 7.69 -14.26
N ALA A 273 -3.12 9.01 -14.46
CA ALA A 273 -3.86 9.57 -15.59
C ALA A 273 -3.16 9.30 -16.94
N LEU A 274 -1.83 9.40 -17.01
CA LEU A 274 -1.04 8.99 -18.18
C LEU A 274 -1.18 7.49 -18.46
N ASN A 275 -1.25 6.65 -17.42
CA ASN A 275 -1.50 5.22 -17.60
C ASN A 275 -2.89 4.99 -18.22
N ALA A 276 -3.92 5.77 -17.83
CA ALA A 276 -5.23 5.69 -18.47
C ALA A 276 -5.17 6.02 -19.98
N CYS A 277 -4.38 7.02 -20.38
CA CYS A 277 -4.10 7.28 -21.80
C CYS A 277 -3.34 6.12 -22.47
N ALA A 278 -2.29 5.60 -21.82
CA ALA A 278 -1.43 4.56 -22.39
C ALA A 278 -2.10 3.18 -22.53
N PHE A 279 -3.15 2.94 -21.75
CA PHE A 279 -3.98 1.73 -21.78
C PHE A 279 -5.38 1.98 -22.38
N SER A 280 -5.59 3.14 -23.02
CA SER A 280 -6.77 3.39 -23.86
C SER A 280 -6.80 2.42 -25.04
N ASP A 281 -7.99 2.13 -25.56
CA ASP A 281 -8.15 1.22 -26.68
C ASP A 281 -7.89 1.94 -28.00
N ARG A 282 -7.03 1.37 -28.86
CA ARG A 282 -6.58 2.03 -30.10
C ARG A 282 -7.61 1.99 -31.21
N ASP A 283 -8.59 1.09 -31.10
CA ASP A 283 -9.61 0.83 -32.10
C ASP A 283 -10.92 1.55 -31.74
N PHE A 284 -11.18 1.76 -30.45
CA PHE A 284 -12.38 2.45 -29.97
C PHE A 284 -12.15 3.91 -29.54
N ASP A 285 -10.98 4.27 -29.01
CA ASP A 285 -10.71 5.63 -28.53
C ASP A 285 -10.11 6.52 -29.64
N ASP A 286 -10.53 7.79 -29.68
CA ASP A 286 -9.98 8.77 -30.61
C ASP A 286 -8.51 9.05 -30.27
N ARG A 287 -7.61 8.67 -31.20
CA ARG A 287 -6.16 8.84 -31.06
C ARG A 287 -5.76 10.30 -30.82
N LYS A 288 -6.44 11.26 -31.46
CA LYS A 288 -6.15 12.69 -31.27
C LYS A 288 -6.55 13.14 -29.88
N GLU A 289 -7.72 12.72 -29.38
CA GLU A 289 -8.18 13.04 -28.02
C GLU A 289 -7.22 12.46 -26.97
N VAL A 290 -6.85 11.17 -27.10
CA VAL A 290 -5.89 10.52 -26.18
C VAL A 290 -4.54 11.25 -26.18
N MET A 291 -4.03 11.64 -27.35
CA MET A 291 -2.76 12.39 -27.46
C MET A 291 -2.84 13.80 -26.85
N GLN A 292 -3.95 14.52 -27.06
CA GLN A 292 -4.18 15.84 -26.49
C GLN A 292 -4.22 15.76 -24.96
N VAL A 293 -4.99 14.83 -24.41
CA VAL A 293 -5.10 14.60 -22.97
C VAL A 293 -3.75 14.22 -22.37
N ALA A 294 -3.02 13.28 -22.97
CA ALA A 294 -1.70 12.87 -22.48
C ALA A 294 -0.70 14.03 -22.47
N THR A 295 -0.73 14.90 -23.49
CA THR A 295 0.17 16.05 -23.60
C THR A 295 -0.16 17.11 -22.54
N MET A 296 -1.44 17.36 -22.31
CA MET A 296 -1.91 18.25 -21.25
C MET A 296 -1.47 17.74 -19.87
N ILE A 297 -1.66 16.44 -19.60
CA ILE A 297 -1.26 15.82 -18.33
C ILE A 297 0.25 15.93 -18.10
N LEU A 298 1.08 15.62 -19.12
CA LEU A 298 2.53 15.70 -18.97
C LEU A 298 2.99 17.13 -18.69
N LYS A 299 2.47 18.11 -19.46
CA LYS A 299 2.79 19.53 -19.27
C LYS A 299 2.43 20.00 -17.86
N GLU A 300 1.25 19.65 -17.39
CA GLU A 300 0.81 20.02 -16.05
C GLU A 300 1.63 19.34 -14.95
N ALA A 301 2.03 18.07 -15.15
CA ALA A 301 2.89 17.35 -14.23
C ALA A 301 4.27 18.04 -14.08
N GLN A 302 4.83 18.51 -15.20
CA GLN A 302 6.09 19.27 -15.24
C GLN A 302 5.98 20.58 -14.45
N GLU A 303 4.89 21.34 -14.63
CA GLU A 303 4.69 22.65 -14.00
C GLU A 303 4.39 22.56 -12.50
N THR A 304 3.68 21.53 -12.05
CA THR A 304 3.08 21.52 -10.69
C THR A 304 3.79 20.62 -9.67
N SER A 305 4.30 19.45 -10.11
CA SER A 305 4.74 18.38 -9.21
C SER A 305 6.12 17.81 -9.55
N GLY A 306 6.69 18.19 -10.69
CA GLY A 306 7.87 17.56 -11.27
C GLY A 306 7.51 16.23 -11.93
N ALA A 307 7.61 16.18 -13.26
CA ALA A 307 7.48 14.93 -14.00
C ALA A 307 8.66 14.01 -13.67
N ASN A 308 8.39 12.72 -13.48
CA ASN A 308 9.44 11.75 -13.19
C ASN A 308 9.64 10.76 -14.34
N TYR A 309 10.61 9.85 -14.20
CA TYR A 309 10.88 8.84 -15.21
C TYR A 309 9.66 7.97 -15.58
N ILE A 310 8.70 7.79 -14.64
CA ILE A 310 7.45 7.08 -14.92
C ILE A 310 6.59 7.93 -15.86
N SER A 311 6.38 9.22 -15.55
CA SER A 311 5.62 10.16 -16.37
C SER A 311 6.13 10.18 -17.82
N TYR A 312 7.44 10.35 -17.99
CA TYR A 312 8.08 10.35 -19.31
C TYR A 312 7.94 9.00 -20.03
N SER A 313 8.22 7.89 -19.35
CA SER A 313 8.11 6.56 -19.97
C SER A 313 6.68 6.24 -20.41
N THR A 314 5.68 6.61 -19.60
CA THR A 314 4.29 6.38 -19.92
C THR A 314 3.83 7.27 -21.06
N TYR A 315 4.20 8.56 -21.09
CA TYR A 315 3.89 9.44 -22.21
C TYR A 315 4.52 8.97 -23.53
N LEU A 316 5.78 8.54 -23.52
CA LEU A 316 6.45 7.97 -24.69
C LEU A 316 5.76 6.71 -25.20
N ARG A 317 5.19 5.90 -24.31
CA ARG A 317 4.34 4.77 -24.68
C ARG A 317 3.08 5.24 -25.41
N VAL A 318 2.43 6.33 -24.97
CA VAL A 318 1.28 6.92 -25.67
C VAL A 318 1.70 7.39 -27.07
N VAL A 319 2.79 8.16 -27.19
CA VAL A 319 3.32 8.63 -28.48
C VAL A 319 3.58 7.47 -29.44
N ARG A 320 4.16 6.37 -28.94
CA ARG A 320 4.44 5.17 -29.75
C ARG A 320 3.19 4.53 -30.35
N PHE A 321 2.09 4.51 -29.60
CA PHE A 321 0.90 3.74 -29.96
C PHE A 321 -0.22 4.55 -30.60
N PHE A 322 -0.29 5.86 -30.32
CA PHE A 322 -1.39 6.71 -30.76
C PHE A 322 -0.98 7.73 -31.83
N VAL A 323 0.32 7.96 -32.07
CA VAL A 323 0.80 8.79 -33.19
C VAL A 323 1.12 7.90 -34.38
N SER A 324 0.38 8.10 -35.48
CA SER A 324 0.53 7.29 -36.71
C SER A 324 1.54 7.90 -37.70
N ASP A 325 1.69 9.21 -37.71
CA ASP A 325 2.67 9.90 -38.57
C ASP A 325 4.09 9.72 -38.01
N ARG A 326 5.00 9.21 -38.85
CA ARG A 326 6.38 8.90 -38.41
C ARG A 326 7.21 10.14 -38.11
N LEU A 327 6.97 11.25 -38.81
CA LEU A 327 7.72 12.49 -38.59
C LEU A 327 7.32 13.13 -37.26
N GLU A 328 6.01 13.20 -37.00
CA GLU A 328 5.47 13.71 -35.74
C GLU A 328 5.83 12.79 -34.57
N GLN A 329 5.77 11.47 -34.76
CA GLN A 329 6.20 10.51 -33.75
C GLN A 329 7.68 10.72 -33.37
N TRP A 330 8.57 10.87 -34.36
CA TRP A 330 9.98 11.17 -34.13
C TRP A 330 10.17 12.50 -33.39
N ARG A 331 9.48 13.56 -33.85
CA ARG A 331 9.54 14.89 -33.26
C ARG A 331 9.15 14.87 -31.78
N LEU A 332 7.99 14.28 -31.46
CA LEU A 332 7.50 14.17 -30.08
C LEU A 332 8.40 13.29 -29.20
N MET A 333 8.90 12.17 -29.72
CA MET A 333 9.81 11.32 -28.96
C MET A 333 11.13 12.00 -28.64
N ARG A 334 11.75 12.69 -29.61
CA ARG A 334 13.00 13.44 -29.40
C ARG A 334 12.80 14.59 -28.42
N GLU A 335 11.73 15.35 -28.55
CA GLU A 335 11.41 16.46 -27.64
C GLU A 335 11.19 15.95 -26.21
N THR A 336 10.38 14.90 -26.05
CA THR A 336 10.12 14.29 -24.73
C THR A 336 11.40 13.72 -24.12
N PHE A 337 12.25 13.09 -24.93
CA PHE A 337 13.53 12.56 -24.48
C PHE A 337 14.46 13.66 -23.98
N ARG A 338 14.55 14.79 -24.69
CA ARG A 338 15.37 15.94 -24.27
C ARG A 338 14.89 16.52 -22.95
N ARG A 339 13.59 16.77 -22.80
CA ARG A 339 13.02 17.23 -21.52
C ARG A 339 13.26 16.24 -20.38
N CYS A 340 13.12 14.95 -20.65
CA CYS A 340 13.43 13.89 -19.66
C CYS A 340 14.90 13.91 -19.23
N CYS A 341 15.82 14.24 -20.16
CA CYS A 341 17.23 14.43 -19.86
C CYS A 341 17.46 15.70 -19.03
N GLU A 342 16.90 16.84 -19.44
CA GLU A 342 16.99 18.12 -18.73
C GLU A 342 16.48 18.01 -17.27
N ASP A 343 15.40 17.26 -17.06
CA ASP A 343 14.84 16.99 -15.72
C ASP A 343 15.63 15.94 -14.89
N GLY A 344 16.70 15.37 -15.44
CA GLY A 344 17.51 14.34 -14.78
C GLY A 344 16.78 13.00 -14.55
N GLN A 345 15.77 12.70 -15.38
CA GLN A 345 14.87 11.54 -15.25
C GLN A 345 15.19 10.39 -16.22
N LEU A 346 16.30 10.47 -16.95
CA LEU A 346 16.64 9.42 -17.90
C LEU A 346 16.89 8.10 -17.17
N THR A 347 16.18 7.04 -17.58
CA THR A 347 16.32 5.68 -17.04
C THR A 347 16.27 4.65 -18.16
N GLU A 348 16.70 3.42 -17.87
CA GLU A 348 16.59 2.29 -18.80
C GLU A 348 15.13 2.03 -19.23
N ASN A 349 14.16 2.30 -18.36
CA ASN A 349 12.74 2.16 -18.68
C ASN A 349 12.30 3.15 -19.78
N VAL A 350 12.77 4.40 -19.72
CA VAL A 350 12.51 5.42 -20.76
C VAL A 350 13.09 4.97 -22.10
N LEU A 351 14.34 4.49 -22.10
CA LEU A 351 15.01 3.97 -23.30
C LEU A 351 14.28 2.78 -23.92
N ARG A 352 13.75 1.88 -23.08
CA ARG A 352 12.99 0.71 -23.53
C ARG A 352 11.68 1.08 -24.25
N GLN A 353 11.07 2.22 -23.92
CA GLN A 353 9.85 2.68 -24.60
C GLN A 353 10.17 3.30 -25.97
N ILE A 354 11.29 4.03 -26.07
CA ILE A 354 11.70 4.73 -27.30
C ILE A 354 12.29 3.77 -28.34
N ARG A 355 13.14 2.82 -27.92
CA ARG A 355 13.94 1.99 -28.84
C ARG A 355 13.13 1.30 -29.95
N PRO A 356 11.96 0.69 -29.69
CA PRO A 356 11.18 0.00 -30.73
C PRO A 356 10.55 0.92 -31.77
N ALA A 357 10.40 2.21 -31.45
CA ALA A 357 9.74 3.18 -32.32
C ALA A 357 10.71 3.91 -33.26
N LEU A 358 12.02 3.77 -33.03
CA LEU A 358 13.05 4.51 -33.75
C LEU A 358 13.90 3.61 -34.64
N SER A 359 14.32 4.16 -35.78
CA SER A 359 15.37 3.55 -36.59
C SER A 359 16.69 3.53 -35.81
N THR A 360 17.62 2.65 -36.21
CA THR A 360 18.93 2.58 -35.56
C THR A 360 19.69 3.90 -35.67
N HIS A 361 19.52 4.63 -36.78
CA HIS A 361 20.09 5.96 -36.96
C HIS A 361 19.51 6.99 -35.98
N GLN A 362 18.17 7.08 -35.90
CA GLN A 362 17.46 7.98 -34.98
C GLN A 362 17.82 7.71 -33.51
N TYR A 363 17.86 6.44 -33.12
CA TYR A 363 18.26 6.06 -31.76
C TYR A 363 19.72 6.44 -31.48
N GLY A 364 20.62 6.24 -32.46
CA GLY A 364 22.02 6.65 -32.38
C GLY A 364 22.20 8.15 -32.15
N LEU A 365 21.39 9.00 -32.81
CA LEU A 365 21.39 10.45 -32.59
C LEU A 365 21.03 10.80 -31.15
N LEU A 366 19.94 10.23 -30.61
CA LEU A 366 19.54 10.48 -29.21
C LEU A 366 20.60 10.03 -28.20
N MET A 367 21.23 8.87 -28.45
CA MET A 367 22.27 8.38 -27.55
C MET A 367 23.48 9.31 -27.55
N ARG A 368 23.91 9.80 -28.72
CA ARG A 368 25.00 10.77 -28.83
C ARG A 368 24.69 12.07 -28.07
N GLU A 369 23.46 12.56 -28.15
CA GLU A 369 23.03 13.76 -27.39
C GLU A 369 23.11 13.55 -25.87
N ALA A 370 22.78 12.34 -25.38
CA ALA A 370 22.72 12.02 -23.96
C ALA A 370 24.03 11.51 -23.34
N THR A 371 25.05 11.23 -24.15
CA THR A 371 26.38 10.78 -23.69
C THR A 371 27.44 11.84 -23.89
N ASP A 372 28.46 11.82 -23.04
CA ASP A 372 29.66 12.60 -23.23
C ASP A 372 30.49 12.00 -24.38
N GLU A 373 30.87 12.84 -25.35
CA GLU A 373 31.54 12.40 -26.58
C GLU A 373 32.93 11.79 -26.32
N LYS A 374 33.63 12.25 -25.28
CA LYS A 374 35.01 11.81 -24.98
C LYS A 374 35.01 10.47 -24.24
N THR A 375 34.11 10.32 -23.28
CA THR A 375 34.08 9.19 -22.34
C THR A 375 33.08 8.11 -22.75
N GLY A 376 32.09 8.43 -23.59
CA GLY A 376 30.98 7.54 -23.93
C GLY A 376 30.08 7.19 -22.73
N ARG A 377 30.24 7.91 -21.61
CA ARG A 377 29.43 7.77 -20.41
C ARG A 377 28.20 8.68 -20.51
N TRP A 378 27.16 8.33 -19.78
CA TRP A 378 25.97 9.17 -19.65
C TRP A 378 26.33 10.48 -18.97
N ARG A 379 25.75 11.59 -19.44
CA ARG A 379 25.85 12.87 -18.73
C ARG A 379 25.19 12.72 -17.35
N GLU A 380 25.93 13.06 -16.30
CA GLU A 380 25.49 12.82 -14.92
C GLU A 380 24.22 13.62 -14.56
N GLU A 381 24.13 14.84 -15.10
CA GLU A 381 22.96 15.72 -15.06
C GLU A 381 21.67 15.05 -15.56
N TYR A 382 21.75 14.18 -16.56
CA TYR A 382 20.58 13.53 -17.15
C TYR A 382 20.09 12.32 -16.35
N THR A 383 20.88 11.85 -15.40
CA THR A 383 20.63 10.61 -14.67
C THR A 383 20.55 10.81 -13.16
N ILE A 384 20.36 12.04 -12.67
CA ILE A 384 20.36 12.41 -11.24
C ILE A 384 19.61 11.38 -10.39
N ASN A 385 18.45 10.93 -10.85
CA ASN A 385 17.58 9.98 -10.12
C ASN A 385 17.78 8.49 -10.51
N ALA A 386 18.67 8.18 -11.44
CA ALA A 386 18.87 6.83 -12.00
C ALA A 386 20.19 6.18 -11.56
N LYS A 387 20.16 5.42 -10.46
CA LYS A 387 21.34 4.69 -9.93
C LYS A 387 22.00 3.71 -10.93
N ARG A 388 21.26 3.21 -11.94
CA ARG A 388 21.72 2.15 -12.86
C ARG A 388 22.40 2.63 -14.13
N LEU A 389 22.07 3.83 -14.63
CA LEU A 389 22.72 4.36 -15.85
C LEU A 389 24.10 4.97 -15.53
N LYS A 390 24.28 5.48 -14.31
CA LYS A 390 25.54 6.11 -13.88
C LYS A 390 26.78 5.22 -13.92
N THR A 391 26.63 3.89 -13.92
CA THR A 391 27.75 2.96 -13.69
C THR A 391 28.19 2.15 -14.91
N LYS A 392 27.46 2.18 -16.03
CA LYS A 392 27.80 1.41 -17.22
C LYS A 392 28.00 2.32 -18.44
N PRO A 393 29.18 2.30 -19.09
CA PRO A 393 29.34 2.92 -20.39
C PRO A 393 28.32 2.32 -21.36
N LEU A 394 27.74 3.14 -22.22
CA LEU A 394 26.92 2.62 -23.31
C LEU A 394 27.83 1.69 -24.13
N LYS A 395 27.43 0.43 -24.39
CA LYS A 395 28.12 -0.37 -25.39
C LYS A 395 28.11 0.47 -26.66
N ARG A 396 29.28 0.93 -27.12
CA ARG A 396 29.40 1.70 -28.37
C ARG A 396 28.69 0.86 -29.42
N TYR A 397 27.57 1.38 -29.92
CA TYR A 397 26.96 0.81 -31.12
C TYR A 397 28.00 1.08 -32.21
N ASN A 398 28.81 0.07 -32.51
CA ASN A 398 29.83 0.16 -33.54
C ASN A 398 29.14 0.62 -34.81
N SER A 399 29.48 1.82 -35.24
CA SER A 399 29.08 2.44 -36.50
C SER A 399 29.69 1.73 -37.72
N VAL A 400 30.00 0.43 -37.62
CA VAL A 400 30.80 -0.32 -38.59
C VAL A 400 29.92 -1.26 -39.46
N GLN A 401 28.60 -1.26 -39.28
CA GLN A 401 27.66 -1.93 -40.21
C GLN A 401 26.69 -0.95 -40.89
N PHE A 402 27.13 0.28 -41.13
CA PHE A 402 26.40 1.23 -41.96
C PHE A 402 27.27 1.57 -43.19
N LYS A 403 27.15 0.73 -44.23
CA LYS A 403 27.31 1.15 -45.62
C LYS A 403 25.93 1.27 -46.23
#